data_AF-A0A1H9HCZ1-F1
#
_entry.id   AF-A0A1H9HCZ1-F1
#
_cell.length_a   1.000
_cell.length_b   1.000
_cell.length_c   1.000
_cell.angle_alpha   90.00
_cell.angle_beta   90.00
_cell.angle_gamma   90.00
#
_symmetry.space_group_name_H-M   'P 1'
#
loop_
_entity.id
_entity.type
_entity.pdbx_description
1 polymer ?
#
loop_
_entity_poly.entity_id
_entity_poly.type
_entity_poly.pdbx_seq_one_letter_code
_entity_poly.pdbx_strand_id
1 'polypeptide(L)'
;MKSIVYLLWHSYESDLNEDEKFIGAYASEEDALLAIERLKDQPGFCYYPDGFDISECKLGQDNWESGFAIMTVIYVRDGKKFSCVTAAKHPDNIYEICSVDEGVSLEFKVGDFVKCKEFTLKPGVTDLLAIEKT
;
A
#
# COMPACT_ATOMS: atom_id res chain seq x y z
N MET A 1 -10.02 -32.14 -10.36
CA MET A 1 -8.85 -31.27 -10.59
C MET A 1 -8.66 -30.43 -9.35
N LYS A 2 -7.43 -30.32 -8.84
CA LYS A 2 -7.13 -29.40 -7.73
C LYS A 2 -7.27 -27.99 -8.29
N SER A 3 -8.25 -27.23 -7.78
CA SER A 3 -8.53 -25.87 -8.23
C SER A 3 -7.79 -24.84 -7.39
N ILE A 4 -6.94 -25.27 -6.47
CA ILE A 4 -6.16 -24.43 -5.57
C ILE A 4 -4.69 -24.67 -5.86
N VAL A 5 -3.95 -23.57 -6.02
CA VAL A 5 -2.49 -23.51 -6.02
C VAL A 5 -2.03 -22.71 -4.81
N TYR A 6 -0.77 -22.89 -4.46
CA TYR A 6 -0.14 -22.24 -3.31
C TYR A 6 0.87 -21.25 -3.84
N LEU A 7 0.64 -19.96 -3.61
CA LEU A 7 1.52 -18.88 -4.02
C LEU A 7 2.53 -18.63 -2.91
N LEU A 8 3.81 -18.72 -3.24
CA LEU A 8 4.90 -18.39 -2.31
C LEU A 8 5.42 -17.00 -2.62
N TRP A 9 5.44 -16.16 -1.60
CA TRP A 9 5.98 -14.82 -1.61
C TRP A 9 7.11 -14.69 -0.59
N HIS A 10 7.98 -13.71 -0.80
CA HIS A 10 8.90 -13.23 0.23
C HIS A 10 8.76 -11.72 0.33
N SER A 11 8.39 -11.22 1.50
CA SER A 11 8.33 -9.79 1.79
C SER A 11 9.28 -9.44 2.93
N TYR A 12 9.85 -8.25 2.85
CA TYR A 12 10.48 -7.63 4.00
C TYR A 12 10.23 -6.13 3.99
N GLU A 13 10.01 -5.60 5.17
CA GLU A 13 9.89 -4.16 5.40
C GLU A 13 11.19 -3.65 6.01
N SER A 14 11.68 -2.53 5.49
CA SER A 14 12.79 -1.76 6.04
C SER A 14 12.35 -0.30 6.17
N ASP A 15 13.04 0.48 7.00
CA ASP A 15 12.73 1.91 7.24
C ASP A 15 12.55 2.76 5.97
N LEU A 16 13.06 2.29 4.82
CA LEU A 16 13.03 3.01 3.55
C LEU A 16 12.27 2.29 2.43
N ASN A 17 11.99 0.99 2.55
CA ASN A 17 11.38 0.19 1.48
C ASN A 17 10.61 -1.01 2.05
N GLU A 18 9.41 -1.23 1.53
CA GLU A 18 8.72 -2.52 1.50
C GLU A 18 9.05 -3.18 0.16
N ASP A 19 9.58 -4.40 0.19
CA ASP A 19 9.93 -5.14 -1.03
C ASP A 19 9.32 -6.53 -0.96
N GLU A 20 8.53 -6.86 -1.97
CA GLU A 20 7.80 -8.11 -2.11
C GLU A 20 8.25 -8.86 -3.38
N LYS A 21 8.51 -10.16 -3.24
CA LYS A 21 9.00 -11.04 -4.30
C LYS A 21 8.06 -12.22 -4.47
N PHE A 22 7.46 -12.32 -5.65
CA PHE A 22 6.78 -13.55 -6.04
C PHE A 22 7.81 -14.63 -6.37
N ILE A 23 7.80 -15.73 -5.62
CA ILE A 23 8.74 -16.84 -5.82
C ILE A 23 8.15 -17.89 -6.77
N GLY A 24 6.88 -18.23 -6.62
CA GLY A 24 6.23 -19.18 -7.53
C GLY A 24 4.86 -19.66 -7.07
N ALA A 25 4.19 -20.41 -7.96
CA ALA A 25 2.92 -21.08 -7.70
C ALA A 25 3.13 -22.60 -7.70
N TYR A 26 2.61 -23.26 -6.68
CA TYR A 26 2.82 -24.69 -6.40
C TYR A 26 1.51 -25.47 -6.34
N ALA A 27 1.53 -26.74 -6.73
CA ALA A 27 0.34 -27.59 -6.72
C ALA A 27 -0.04 -28.07 -5.31
N SER A 28 0.88 -28.00 -4.35
CA SER A 28 0.65 -28.32 -2.94
C SER A 28 1.41 -27.37 -2.02
N GLU A 29 0.94 -27.24 -0.79
CA GLU A 29 1.62 -26.50 0.26
C GLU A 29 3.01 -27.08 0.52
N GLU A 30 3.13 -28.41 0.53
CA GLU A 30 4.41 -29.12 0.70
C GLU A 30 5.44 -28.73 -0.37
N ASP A 31 5.02 -28.61 -1.64
CA ASP A 31 5.91 -28.17 -2.72
C ASP A 31 6.43 -26.73 -2.50
N ALA A 32 5.59 -25.86 -1.93
CA ALA A 32 5.96 -24.49 -1.58
C ALA A 32 6.92 -24.48 -0.36
N LEU A 33 6.66 -25.28 0.67
CA LEU A 33 7.56 -25.45 1.82
C LEU A 33 8.94 -25.97 1.38
N LEU A 34 8.98 -26.95 0.47
CA LEU A 34 10.23 -27.43 -0.12
C LEU A 34 10.97 -26.33 -0.91
N ALA A 35 10.24 -25.36 -1.48
CA ALA A 35 10.85 -24.22 -2.14
C ALA A 35 11.50 -23.24 -1.15
N ILE A 36 10.85 -23.00 -0.01
CA ILE A 36 11.45 -22.23 1.09
C ILE A 36 12.76 -22.89 1.52
N GLU A 37 12.77 -24.21 1.74
CA GLU A 37 13.99 -24.92 2.15
C GLU A 37 15.14 -24.80 1.15
N ARG A 38 14.85 -24.74 -0.17
CA ARG A 38 15.88 -24.51 -1.20
C ARG A 38 16.40 -23.07 -1.23
N LEU A 39 15.61 -22.11 -0.77
CA LEU A 39 15.86 -20.68 -0.98
C LEU A 39 16.29 -19.94 0.29
N LYS A 40 15.95 -20.44 1.49
CA LYS A 40 16.18 -19.74 2.76
C LYS A 40 17.63 -19.34 3.01
N ASP A 41 18.60 -20.07 2.45
CA ASP A 41 20.03 -19.80 2.60
C ASP A 41 20.62 -18.93 1.47
N GLN A 42 19.81 -18.56 0.46
CA GLN A 42 20.27 -17.71 -0.62
C GLN A 42 20.49 -16.26 -0.15
N PRO A 43 21.41 -15.50 -0.79
CA PRO A 43 21.65 -14.10 -0.46
C PRO A 43 20.36 -13.26 -0.52
N GLY A 44 20.15 -12.43 0.49
CA GLY A 44 18.92 -11.64 0.64
C GLY A 44 17.90 -12.35 1.52
N PHE A 45 17.46 -13.56 1.15
CA PHE A 45 16.48 -14.33 1.91
C PHE A 45 16.98 -14.74 3.30
N CYS A 46 18.27 -15.11 3.41
CA CYS A 46 18.84 -15.52 4.69
C CYS A 46 18.91 -14.41 5.75
N TYR A 47 18.80 -13.14 5.35
CA TYR A 47 18.73 -12.01 6.27
C TYR A 47 17.32 -11.77 6.82
N TYR A 48 16.29 -12.31 6.15
CA TYR A 48 14.88 -12.14 6.48
C TYR A 48 14.15 -13.49 6.41
N PRO A 49 14.51 -14.46 7.27
CA PRO A 49 14.00 -15.83 7.20
C PRO A 49 12.50 -15.94 7.46
N ASP A 50 11.92 -14.99 8.20
CA ASP A 50 10.49 -14.93 8.51
C ASP A 50 9.67 -14.23 7.42
N GLY A 51 10.31 -13.77 6.34
CA GLY A 51 9.65 -13.05 5.26
C GLY A 51 8.88 -13.92 4.27
N PHE A 52 8.96 -15.26 4.37
CA PHE A 52 8.25 -16.16 3.46
C PHE A 52 6.77 -16.30 3.85
N ASP A 53 5.88 -16.12 2.89
CA ASP A 53 4.43 -16.32 3.05
C ASP A 53 3.88 -17.25 1.98
N ILE A 54 3.01 -18.18 2.39
CA ILE A 54 2.29 -19.08 1.48
C ILE A 54 0.80 -18.77 1.57
N SER A 55 0.22 -18.39 0.44
CA SER A 55 -1.22 -18.13 0.32
C SER A 55 -1.90 -19.08 -0.66
N GLU A 56 -3.11 -19.51 -0.33
CA GLU A 56 -3.94 -20.30 -1.25
C GLU A 56 -4.58 -19.40 -2.31
N CYS A 57 -4.52 -19.84 -3.58
CA CYS A 57 -5.14 -19.14 -4.69
C CYS A 57 -5.97 -20.10 -5.55
N LYS A 58 -7.22 -19.72 -5.83
CA LYS A 58 -8.10 -20.51 -6.69
C LYS A 58 -7.79 -20.21 -8.15
N LEU A 59 -7.53 -21.26 -8.93
CA LEU A 59 -7.28 -21.16 -10.35
C LEU A 59 -8.52 -20.67 -11.11
N GLY A 60 -8.31 -19.70 -12.01
CA GLY A 60 -9.36 -19.13 -12.85
C GLY A 60 -10.32 -18.21 -12.10
N GLN A 61 -9.93 -17.73 -10.91
CA GLN A 61 -10.65 -16.70 -10.17
C GLN A 61 -9.79 -15.45 -10.02
N ASP A 62 -10.44 -14.30 -10.01
CA ASP A 62 -9.80 -13.03 -9.73
C ASP A 62 -9.81 -12.82 -8.21
N ASN A 63 -8.63 -12.70 -7.58
CA ASN A 63 -8.54 -12.40 -6.14
C ASN A 63 -8.64 -10.89 -5.86
N TRP A 64 -8.55 -10.06 -6.90
CA TRP A 64 -8.59 -8.61 -6.80
C TRP A 64 -9.57 -8.06 -7.84
N GLU A 65 -10.79 -7.75 -7.40
CA GLU A 65 -11.86 -7.30 -8.29
C GLU A 65 -12.13 -5.79 -8.19
N SER A 66 -11.66 -5.11 -7.13
CA SER A 66 -12.04 -3.74 -6.80
C SER A 66 -11.29 -2.63 -7.55
N GLY A 67 -10.40 -2.97 -8.49
CA GLY A 67 -9.47 -1.99 -9.08
C GLY A 67 -8.49 -1.43 -8.04
N PHE A 68 -7.65 -0.46 -8.40
CA PHE A 68 -6.65 0.11 -7.48
C PHE A 68 -6.76 1.63 -7.39
N ALA A 69 -6.39 2.18 -6.23
CA ALA A 69 -6.26 3.61 -6.00
C ALA A 69 -4.79 3.96 -5.79
N ILE A 70 -4.36 5.11 -6.33
CA ILE A 70 -3.05 5.66 -6.02
C ILE A 70 -3.19 6.42 -4.70
N MET A 71 -2.64 5.86 -3.62
CA MET A 71 -2.63 6.52 -2.33
C MET A 71 -1.49 7.55 -2.28
N THR A 72 -1.77 8.71 -1.71
CA THR A 72 -0.78 9.75 -1.47
C THR A 72 -1.08 10.46 -0.16
N VAL A 73 -0.13 11.27 0.30
CA VAL A 73 -0.33 12.17 1.42
C VAL A 73 -0.70 13.53 0.88
N ILE A 74 -1.74 14.13 1.44
CA ILE A 74 -2.07 15.54 1.23
C ILE A 74 -2.16 16.23 2.59
N TYR A 75 -2.07 17.56 2.58
CA TYR A 75 -2.23 18.38 3.75
C TYR A 75 -3.63 18.98 3.79
N VAL A 76 -4.21 19.01 4.98
CA VAL A 76 -5.42 19.78 5.29
C VAL A 76 -5.08 20.88 6.28
N ARG A 77 -5.79 22.00 6.21
CA ARG A 77 -5.60 23.11 7.14
C ARG A 77 -6.42 22.89 8.39
N ASP A 78 -5.77 22.95 9.54
CA ASP A 78 -6.41 22.98 10.87
C ASP A 78 -6.10 24.31 11.55
N GLY A 79 -6.96 25.29 11.31
CA GLY A 79 -6.75 26.67 11.74
C GLY A 79 -5.44 27.26 11.19
N LYS A 80 -4.41 27.37 12.04
CA LYS A 80 -3.08 27.87 11.66
C LYS A 80 -2.06 26.77 11.37
N LYS A 81 -2.43 25.50 11.58
CA LYS A 81 -1.56 24.34 11.39
C LYS A 81 -1.95 23.59 10.11
N PHE A 82 -1.05 22.72 9.68
CA PHE A 82 -1.29 21.75 8.62
C PHE A 82 -1.17 20.35 9.21
N SER A 83 -2.06 19.47 8.80
CA SER A 83 -2.05 18.06 9.20
C SER A 83 -2.01 17.20 7.95
N CYS A 84 -1.27 16.10 8.01
CA CYS A 84 -1.21 15.12 6.94
C CYS A 84 -2.46 14.24 6.98
N VAL A 85 -2.97 13.88 5.82
CA VAL A 85 -4.02 12.88 5.65
C VAL A 85 -3.67 12.01 4.46
N THR A 86 -4.07 10.74 4.51
CA THR A 86 -3.91 9.84 3.37
C THR A 86 -5.12 9.98 2.47
N ALA A 87 -4.88 10.16 1.18
CA ALA A 87 -5.93 10.32 0.18
C ALA A 87 -5.71 9.46 -1.06
N ALA A 88 -6.80 8.93 -1.61
CA ALA A 88 -6.82 8.28 -2.90
C ALA A 88 -6.88 9.33 -4.01
N LYS A 89 -5.90 9.32 -4.91
CA LYS A 89 -5.85 10.21 -6.07
C LYS A 89 -6.80 9.72 -7.17
N HIS A 90 -7.67 10.61 -7.59
CA HIS A 90 -8.58 10.46 -8.72
C HIS A 90 -8.12 11.32 -9.91
N PRO A 91 -8.69 11.13 -11.12
CA PRO A 91 -8.48 12.03 -12.25
C PRO A 91 -8.78 13.50 -11.92
N ASP A 92 -8.31 14.41 -12.76
CA ASP A 92 -8.62 15.84 -12.68
C ASP A 92 -8.25 16.53 -11.35
N ASN A 93 -7.18 16.05 -10.70
CA ASN A 93 -6.63 16.64 -9.48
C ASN A 93 -7.62 16.62 -8.29
N ILE A 94 -8.43 15.56 -8.23
CA ILE A 94 -9.36 15.25 -7.15
C ILE A 94 -8.74 14.18 -6.24
N TYR A 95 -8.95 14.33 -4.93
CA TYR A 95 -8.39 13.45 -3.91
C TYR A 95 -9.48 13.09 -2.91
N GLU A 96 -9.70 11.80 -2.67
CA GLU A 96 -10.63 11.32 -1.65
C GLU A 96 -9.88 11.06 -0.36
N ILE A 97 -10.29 11.69 0.74
CA ILE A 97 -9.63 11.51 2.04
C ILE A 97 -10.00 10.14 2.60
N CYS A 98 -9.01 9.26 2.77
CA CYS A 98 -9.21 7.89 3.24
C CYS A 98 -8.93 7.72 4.74
N SER A 99 -7.96 8.46 5.28
CA SER A 99 -7.66 8.43 6.72
C SER A 99 -7.19 9.78 7.21
N VAL A 100 -7.59 10.13 8.42
CA VAL A 100 -7.12 11.32 9.14
C VAL A 100 -6.39 10.87 10.41
N ASP A 101 -5.25 11.48 10.71
CA ASP A 101 -4.59 11.27 11.99
C ASP A 101 -5.51 11.76 13.12
N GLU A 102 -5.45 11.11 14.30
CA GLU A 102 -6.31 11.45 15.44
C GLU A 102 -6.17 12.95 15.82
N GLY A 103 -7.29 13.67 15.84
CA GLY A 103 -7.35 15.08 16.26
C GLY A 103 -7.36 16.12 15.13
N VAL A 104 -7.38 15.71 13.85
CA VAL A 104 -7.51 16.64 12.71
C VAL A 104 -8.96 17.08 12.49
N SER A 105 -9.16 18.40 12.37
CA SER A 105 -10.41 19.14 12.60
C SER A 105 -11.41 19.21 11.41
N LEU A 106 -12.68 19.00 11.76
CA LEU A 106 -14.00 19.47 11.29
C LEU A 106 -14.27 19.98 9.84
N GLU A 107 -13.32 20.57 9.11
CA GLU A 107 -13.57 21.07 7.74
C GLU A 107 -13.62 19.93 6.73
N PHE A 108 -12.64 19.04 6.78
CA PHE A 108 -12.51 17.88 5.91
C PHE A 108 -12.56 16.58 6.73
N LYS A 109 -13.24 15.57 6.20
CA LYS A 109 -13.52 14.28 6.85
C LYS A 109 -13.17 13.14 5.90
N VAL A 110 -12.97 11.96 6.47
CA VAL A 110 -12.87 10.73 5.69
C VAL A 110 -14.10 10.59 4.79
N GLY A 111 -13.86 10.30 3.51
CA GLY A 111 -14.86 10.24 2.44
C GLY A 111 -15.11 11.57 1.69
N ASP A 112 -14.52 12.69 2.13
CA ASP A 112 -14.60 13.93 1.35
C ASP A 112 -13.69 13.85 0.12
N PHE A 113 -14.23 14.33 -1.02
CA PHE A 113 -13.46 14.56 -2.25
C PHE A 113 -13.02 16.02 -2.29
N VAL A 114 -11.73 16.25 -2.45
CA VAL A 114 -11.12 17.58 -2.41
C VAL A 114 -10.27 17.84 -3.63
N LYS A 115 -10.20 19.10 -4.05
CA LYS A 115 -9.13 19.55 -4.94
C LYS A 115 -7.92 19.98 -4.13
N CYS A 116 -6.74 19.72 -4.66
CA CYS A 116 -5.48 20.13 -4.05
C CYS A 116 -4.75 21.17 -4.90
N LYS A 117 -3.88 21.95 -4.26
CA LYS A 117 -2.87 22.75 -4.95
C LYS A 117 -1.50 22.49 -4.35
N GLU A 118 -0.46 22.66 -5.16
CA GLU A 118 0.90 22.65 -4.64
C GLU A 118 1.12 23.82 -3.68
N PHE A 119 1.86 23.56 -2.59
CA PHE A 119 2.30 24.58 -1.66
C PHE A 119 3.69 24.24 -1.10
N THR A 120 4.37 25.26 -0.58
CA THR A 120 5.70 25.09 0.02
C THR A 120 5.57 24.93 1.53
N LEU A 121 5.93 23.76 2.06
CA LEU A 121 6.01 23.49 3.50
C LEU A 121 7.20 24.22 4.13
N LYS A 122 8.36 24.10 3.48
CA LYS A 122 9.63 24.74 3.84
C LYS A 122 10.48 24.90 2.57
N PRO A 123 11.51 25.75 2.56
CA PRO A 123 12.33 25.95 1.37
C PRO A 123 12.82 24.63 0.77
N GLY A 124 12.51 24.39 -0.50
CA GLY A 124 12.88 23.16 -1.23
C GLY A 124 11.95 21.96 -1.01
N VAL A 125 10.88 22.09 -0.22
CA VAL A 125 9.90 21.01 0.01
C VAL A 125 8.50 21.50 -0.37
N THR A 126 7.97 20.94 -1.45
CA THR A 126 6.62 21.18 -1.97
C THR A 126 5.73 19.98 -1.73
N ASP A 127 4.47 20.24 -1.44
CA ASP A 127 3.47 19.20 -1.20
C ASP A 127 2.08 19.66 -1.65
N LEU A 128 1.04 18.84 -1.46
CA LEU A 128 -0.33 19.11 -1.86
C LEU A 128 -1.17 19.58 -0.67
N LEU A 129 -1.90 20.69 -0.83
CA LEU A 129 -2.83 21.23 0.16
C LEU A 129 -4.26 21.15 -0.38
N ALA A 130 -5.16 20.51 0.36
CA ALA A 130 -6.59 20.55 0.12
C ALA A 130 -7.11 21.99 0.21
N ILE A 131 -7.89 22.43 -0.78
CA ILE A 131 -8.38 23.81 -0.88
C ILE A 131 -9.89 23.94 -0.90
N GLU A 132 -10.60 22.98 -1.48
CA GLU A 132 -12.07 22.99 -1.56
C GLU A 132 -12.59 21.55 -1.70
N LYS A 133 -13.81 21.32 -1.21
CA LYS A 133 -14.55 20.10 -1.52
C LYS A 133 -15.13 20.18 -2.93
N THR A 134 -15.27 19.02 -3.56
CA THR A 134 -15.94 18.87 -4.87
C THR A 134 -17.41 18.52 -4.69
#